data_AF-A0A9W6BIG5-F1
#
_entry.id   AF-A0A9W6BIG5-F1
#
_cell.length_a   1.000
_cell.length_b   1.000
_cell.length_c   1.000
_cell.angle_alpha   90.00
_cell.angle_beta   90.00
_cell.angle_gamma   90.00
#
_symmetry.space_group_name_H-M   'P 1'
#
loop_
_entity.id
_entity.type
_entity.pdbx_description
1 polymer ?
#
loop_
_entity_poly.entity_id
_entity_poly.type
_entity_poly.pdbx_seq_one_letter_code
_entity_poly.pdbx_strand_id
1 'polypeptide(L)'
;MQADPSENHVRPRTQDSPGQDEAGPSGGAKRLLCAEPLEASPSRPLRKSLSLGLFVSWHTMGSKVRHNCLTLRRFSSVEDLQGLARDLMTRAFPADSTPAHLTSAASSQFYHFTPEQECLSLPSDVARTHIKLVVTYDGWEYVVYERKLRTDASQPPEDRDTPLLVTVVEFESTALVIGHLGIRVQLVSYPTVSIRKDFLDDIDFRLRADPENFKGILS
;
A
#
# COMPACT_ATOMS: atom_id res chain seq x y z
N MET A 1 -36.80 -28.79 62.76
CA MET A 1 -36.22 -29.92 62.01
C MET A 1 -34.98 -29.35 61.32
N GLN A 2 -33.78 -29.45 61.91
CA GLN A 2 -32.84 -30.58 61.84
C GLN A 2 -32.55 -31.00 60.38
N ALA A 3 -31.32 -31.11 59.85
CA ALA A 3 -29.98 -30.91 60.40
C ALA A 3 -28.95 -30.86 59.23
N ASP A 4 -27.83 -30.13 59.41
CA ASP A 4 -26.47 -30.47 58.91
C ASP A 4 -26.00 -31.82 59.53
N PRO A 5 -24.86 -32.50 59.19
CA PRO A 5 -23.59 -32.02 58.60
C PRO A 5 -22.98 -33.01 57.57
N SER A 6 -21.85 -32.78 56.89
CA SER A 6 -20.47 -33.10 57.34
C SER A 6 -19.51 -32.78 56.19
N GLU A 7 -18.62 -31.80 56.36
CA GLU A 7 -17.18 -31.99 56.62
C GLU A 7 -16.45 -32.95 55.67
N ASN A 8 -15.54 -32.40 54.87
CA ASN A 8 -14.16 -32.90 54.94
C ASN A 8 -13.13 -31.80 54.65
N HIS A 9 -12.22 -31.69 55.58
CA HIS A 9 -11.17 -30.71 55.72
C HIS A 9 -9.85 -31.41 55.36
N VAL A 10 -9.20 -31.05 54.26
CA VAL A 10 -7.77 -31.37 54.06
C VAL A 10 -7.07 -30.19 53.37
N ARG A 11 -6.38 -29.38 54.15
CA ARG A 11 -5.11 -28.72 53.79
C ARG A 11 -4.00 -29.49 54.56
N PRO A 12 -2.68 -29.26 54.36
CA PRO A 12 -1.97 -28.39 53.43
C PRO A 12 -0.81 -29.12 52.69
N ARG A 13 -0.15 -28.49 51.72
CA ARG A 13 1.31 -28.60 51.56
C ARG A 13 1.88 -27.47 50.71
N THR A 14 2.55 -26.56 51.40
CA THR A 14 3.54 -25.62 50.89
C THR A 14 4.74 -26.41 50.35
N GLN A 15 5.25 -26.02 49.18
CA GLN A 15 6.58 -26.41 48.74
C GLN A 15 7.27 -25.19 48.09
N ASP A 16 8.01 -24.46 48.93
CA ASP A 16 9.26 -23.76 48.62
C ASP A 16 10.31 -24.81 48.19
N SER A 17 11.31 -24.65 47.32
CA SER A 17 12.11 -23.55 46.74
C SER A 17 12.88 -24.13 45.49
N PRO A 18 14.14 -23.77 45.15
CA PRO A 18 14.66 -22.67 44.32
C PRO A 18 15.58 -23.12 43.14
N GLY A 19 16.13 -22.16 42.37
CA GLY A 19 17.37 -22.31 41.55
C GLY A 19 17.13 -22.39 40.03
N GLN A 20 17.63 -21.40 39.24
CA GLN A 20 18.94 -21.43 38.52
C GLN A 20 19.01 -22.51 37.43
N ASP A 21 19.51 -22.33 36.22
CA ASP A 21 20.17 -21.27 35.47
C ASP A 21 20.15 -21.75 33.99
N GLU A 22 20.62 -20.91 33.06
CA GLU A 22 21.17 -21.27 31.74
C GLU A 22 20.30 -21.11 30.46
N ALA A 23 20.81 -20.17 29.65
CA ALA A 23 21.20 -20.34 28.24
C ALA A 23 20.13 -20.26 27.13
N GLY A 24 20.04 -19.04 26.58
CA GLY A 24 20.38 -18.84 25.16
C GLY A 24 19.29 -19.08 24.11
N PRO A 25 19.55 -18.68 22.85
CA PRO A 25 18.88 -17.54 22.26
C PRO A 25 17.97 -17.94 21.10
N SER A 26 16.73 -17.47 21.06
CA SER A 26 15.93 -17.58 19.84
C SER A 26 14.73 -16.65 19.86
N GLY A 27 14.49 -15.94 18.76
CA GLY A 27 13.26 -15.19 18.54
C GLY A 27 13.50 -13.92 17.74
N GLY A 28 13.71 -14.09 16.43
CA GLY A 28 14.14 -13.06 15.50
C GLY A 28 13.44 -11.72 15.63
N ALA A 29 14.24 -10.66 15.63
CA ALA A 29 13.77 -9.30 15.41
C ALA A 29 13.11 -9.23 14.03
N LYS A 30 11.76 -9.26 14.01
CA LYS A 30 10.94 -8.87 12.86
C LYS A 30 11.18 -7.38 12.60
N ARG A 31 12.23 -7.08 11.85
CA ARG A 31 12.53 -5.71 11.42
C ARG A 31 11.71 -5.44 10.16
N LEU A 32 10.47 -5.01 10.39
CA LEU A 32 9.53 -4.55 9.38
C LEU A 32 10.07 -3.29 8.68
N LEU A 33 9.74 -3.13 7.40
CA LEU A 33 10.06 -1.98 6.55
C LEU A 33 9.62 -0.61 7.06
N CYS A 34 8.77 -0.59 8.09
CA CYS A 34 7.94 0.55 8.46
C CYS A 34 8.37 1.21 9.77
N ALA A 35 9.55 0.87 10.27
CA ALA A 35 10.15 1.62 11.36
C ALA A 35 10.62 2.97 10.82
N GLU A 36 10.18 4.05 11.46
CA GLU A 36 10.60 5.43 11.21
C GLU A 36 12.12 5.55 11.04
N PRO A 37 12.62 6.57 10.31
CA PRO A 37 14.05 6.77 10.14
C PRO A 37 14.69 7.12 11.49
N LEU A 38 15.15 6.10 12.19
CA LEU A 38 15.99 6.24 13.38
C LEU A 38 17.37 6.69 12.91
N GLU A 39 17.84 7.81 13.47
CA GLU A 39 19.09 8.47 13.08
C GLU A 39 20.23 7.50 12.80
N ALA A 40 20.89 7.72 11.66
CA ALA A 40 21.91 6.84 11.14
C ALA A 40 23.17 6.91 12.01
N SER A 41 23.49 5.79 12.68
CA SER A 41 24.81 5.58 13.28
C SER A 41 25.84 5.41 12.14
N PRO A 42 26.96 6.15 12.12
CA PRO A 42 27.85 6.29 10.96
C PRO A 42 28.70 5.05 10.63
N SER A 43 28.55 3.94 11.36
CA SER A 43 29.36 2.72 11.20
C SER A 43 28.62 1.53 10.57
N ARG A 44 27.33 1.68 10.20
CA ARG A 44 26.58 0.63 9.52
C ARG A 44 26.52 0.88 8.01
N PRO A 45 26.77 -0.13 7.15
CA PRO A 45 26.50 -0.01 5.73
C PRO A 45 25.03 0.40 5.56
N LEU A 46 24.80 1.43 4.72
CA LEU A 46 23.47 1.93 4.39
C LEU A 46 22.57 0.74 4.03
N ARG A 47 21.49 0.57 4.79
CA ARG A 47 20.52 -0.48 4.48
C ARG A 47 19.97 -0.20 3.09
N LYS A 48 20.11 -1.16 2.18
CA LYS A 48 19.51 -1.08 0.84
C LYS A 48 18.02 -0.73 1.01
N SER A 49 17.65 0.43 0.50
CA SER A 49 16.28 0.95 0.56
C SER A 49 15.48 0.39 -0.60
N LEU A 50 14.27 -0.07 -0.30
CA LEU A 50 13.30 -0.51 -1.28
C LEU A 50 12.49 0.70 -1.69
N SER A 51 12.39 0.99 -2.99
CA SER A 51 11.50 2.03 -3.52
C SER A 51 10.35 1.41 -4.30
N LEU A 52 9.21 2.09 -4.29
CA LEU A 52 8.00 1.63 -4.94
C LEU A 52 7.65 2.55 -6.11
N GLY A 53 7.19 1.95 -7.20
CA GLY A 53 6.70 2.64 -8.39
C GLY A 53 5.34 2.10 -8.82
N LEU A 54 4.48 2.97 -9.32
CA LEU A 54 3.26 2.61 -10.02
C LEU A 54 3.47 2.83 -11.52
N PHE A 55 3.54 1.75 -12.28
CA PHE A 55 3.58 1.82 -13.72
C PHE A 55 2.17 1.77 -14.28
N VAL A 56 1.77 2.80 -15.03
CA VAL A 56 0.45 2.93 -15.63
C VAL A 56 0.60 2.91 -17.14
N SER A 57 -0.10 2.00 -17.81
CA SER A 57 -0.18 1.94 -19.27
C SER A 57 -1.60 2.19 -19.73
N TRP A 58 -1.79 3.22 -20.55
CA TRP A 58 -3.06 3.52 -21.18
C TRP A 58 -3.04 3.06 -22.63
N HIS A 59 -3.93 2.13 -22.97
CA HIS A 59 -4.17 1.71 -24.34
C HIS A 59 -5.32 2.53 -24.90
N THR A 60 -5.06 3.24 -26.00
CA THR A 60 -6.07 4.04 -26.69
C THR A 60 -6.79 3.23 -27.76
N MET A 61 -7.98 3.67 -28.18
CA MET A 61 -8.73 3.05 -29.28
C MET A 61 -7.95 3.02 -30.60
N GLY A 62 -7.03 3.97 -30.81
CA GLY A 62 -6.13 4.01 -31.97
C GLY A 62 -4.86 3.15 -31.84
N SER A 63 -4.85 2.16 -30.94
CA SER A 63 -3.71 1.27 -30.65
C SER A 63 -2.43 1.94 -30.15
N LYS A 64 -2.46 3.25 -29.85
CA LYS A 64 -1.34 3.93 -29.18
C LYS A 64 -1.34 3.56 -27.71
N VAL A 65 -0.16 3.25 -27.19
CA VAL A 65 0.05 2.99 -25.75
C VAL A 65 0.89 4.12 -25.18
N ARG A 66 0.43 4.70 -24.07
CA ARG A 66 1.19 5.66 -23.28
C ARG A 66 1.54 5.03 -21.94
N HIS A 67 2.78 5.19 -21.52
CA HIS A 67 3.28 4.66 -20.27
C HIS A 67 3.66 5.81 -19.35
N ASN A 68 3.43 5.62 -18.06
CA ASN A 68 3.89 6.51 -17.01
C ASN A 68 4.42 5.67 -15.84
N CYS A 69 5.55 6.06 -15.26
CA CYS A 69 6.12 5.43 -14.08
C CYS A 69 6.14 6.46 -12.95
N LEU A 70 5.37 6.19 -11.90
CA LEU A 70 5.17 7.11 -10.79
C LEU A 70 5.88 6.56 -9.56
N THR A 71 6.97 7.20 -9.14
CA THR A 71 7.59 6.92 -7.84
C THR A 71 6.57 7.20 -6.73
N LEU A 72 6.46 6.27 -5.79
CA LEU A 72 5.49 6.32 -4.71
C LEU A 72 6.16 6.73 -3.40
N ARG A 73 5.60 7.75 -2.75
CA ARG A 73 5.93 8.12 -1.37
C ARG A 73 4.83 7.69 -0.42
N ARG A 74 5.23 7.24 0.77
CA ARG A 74 4.30 6.80 1.82
C ARG A 74 3.66 8.00 2.51
N PHE A 75 2.40 7.83 2.90
CA PHE A 75 1.72 8.73 3.84
C PHE A 75 0.95 7.91 4.88
N SER A 76 0.57 8.54 6.01
CA SER A 76 -0.11 7.84 7.11
C SER A 76 -1.63 7.97 7.00
N SER A 77 -2.12 9.13 6.60
CA SER A 77 -3.54 9.47 6.51
C SER A 77 -3.85 10.36 5.30
N VAL A 78 -5.12 10.39 4.86
CA VAL A 78 -5.55 11.23 3.71
C VAL A 78 -5.30 12.71 4.00
N GLU A 79 -5.33 13.09 5.28
CA GLU A 79 -5.05 14.44 5.79
C GLU A 79 -3.58 14.86 5.58
N ASP A 80 -2.66 13.90 5.50
CA ASP A 80 -1.23 14.12 5.24
C ASP A 80 -0.92 14.35 3.76
N LEU A 81 -1.89 14.12 2.86
CA LEU A 81 -1.72 14.43 1.44
C LEU A 81 -1.49 15.94 1.26
N GLN A 82 -0.79 16.28 0.18
CA GLN A 82 -0.44 17.65 -0.15
C GLN A 82 -0.73 17.92 -1.63
N GLY A 83 -0.84 19.20 -1.98
CA GLY A 83 -1.05 19.65 -3.35
C GLY A 83 -2.31 19.07 -3.96
N LEU A 84 -2.23 18.73 -5.26
CA LEU A 84 -3.38 18.29 -6.03
C LEU A 84 -4.01 17.00 -5.51
N ALA A 85 -3.20 16.07 -4.97
CA ALA A 85 -3.73 14.81 -4.45
C ALA A 85 -4.73 15.02 -3.31
N ARG A 86 -4.43 15.94 -2.39
CA ARG A 86 -5.35 16.30 -1.30
C ARG A 86 -6.62 16.95 -1.83
N ASP A 87 -6.48 17.89 -2.75
CA ASP A 87 -7.62 18.62 -3.33
C ASP A 87 -8.57 17.66 -4.06
N LEU A 88 -8.02 16.74 -4.85
CA LEU A 88 -8.80 15.73 -5.56
C LEU A 88 -9.49 14.77 -4.59
N MET A 89 -8.79 14.27 -3.57
CA MET A 89 -9.40 13.37 -2.58
C MET A 89 -10.53 14.06 -1.81
N THR A 90 -10.33 15.31 -1.38
CA THR A 90 -11.34 16.08 -0.63
C THR A 90 -12.58 16.36 -1.47
N ARG A 91 -12.41 16.61 -2.78
CA ARG A 91 -13.53 16.86 -3.71
C ARG A 91 -14.26 15.58 -4.10
N ALA A 92 -13.51 14.52 -4.39
CA ALA A 92 -14.07 13.24 -4.82
C ALA A 92 -14.77 12.51 -3.67
N PHE A 93 -14.26 12.67 -2.44
CA PHE A 93 -14.77 11.99 -1.25
C PHE A 93 -14.97 12.98 -0.09
N PRO A 94 -16.15 13.62 0.00
CA PRO A 94 -16.58 14.31 1.22
C PRO A 94 -16.51 13.40 2.46
N ALA A 95 -16.54 14.01 3.66
CA ALA A 95 -16.19 13.39 4.96
C ALA A 95 -16.76 11.98 5.22
N ASP A 96 -17.93 11.63 4.68
CA ASP A 96 -18.61 10.36 4.91
C ASP A 96 -18.53 9.35 3.75
N SER A 97 -17.76 9.67 2.70
CA SER A 97 -17.65 8.88 1.46
C SER A 97 -16.25 8.37 1.18
N THR A 98 -15.31 8.58 2.11
CA THR A 98 -13.94 8.08 1.98
C THR A 98 -13.94 6.56 1.76
N PRO A 99 -13.20 6.06 0.76
CA PRO A 99 -13.12 4.63 0.50
C PRO A 99 -12.70 3.85 1.74
N ALA A 100 -13.32 2.69 1.97
CA ALA A 100 -13.13 1.89 3.18
C ALA A 100 -11.65 1.61 3.47
N HIS A 101 -10.85 1.34 2.43
CA HIS A 101 -9.42 1.07 2.55
C HIS A 101 -8.57 2.27 2.95
N LEU A 102 -9.09 3.50 2.88
CA LEU A 102 -8.41 4.73 3.31
C LEU A 102 -8.86 5.22 4.68
N THR A 103 -9.80 4.52 5.31
CA THR A 103 -10.25 4.85 6.66
C THR A 103 -9.21 4.43 7.70
N SER A 104 -9.19 5.13 8.84
CA SER A 104 -8.29 4.80 9.96
C SER A 104 -8.40 3.34 10.42
N ALA A 105 -9.61 2.75 10.37
CA ALA A 105 -9.83 1.34 10.70
C ALA A 105 -9.06 0.39 9.74
N ALA A 106 -9.04 0.72 8.45
CA ALA A 106 -8.34 -0.06 7.42
C ALA A 106 -6.83 0.19 7.35
N SER A 107 -6.32 1.30 7.93
CA SER A 107 -4.87 1.57 8.03
C SER A 107 -4.10 0.50 8.81
N SER A 108 -4.80 -0.38 9.54
CA SER A 108 -4.20 -1.58 10.14
C SER A 108 -3.79 -2.62 9.09
N GLN A 109 -4.51 -2.73 7.97
CA GLN A 109 -4.34 -3.75 6.92
C GLN A 109 -3.57 -3.26 5.70
N PHE A 110 -3.50 -1.94 5.48
CA PHE A 110 -2.90 -1.35 4.29
C PHE A 110 -1.77 -0.38 4.62
N TYR A 111 -0.80 -0.29 3.72
CA TYR A 111 0.11 0.85 3.58
C TYR A 111 -0.42 1.78 2.49
N HIS A 112 -0.36 3.09 2.73
CA HIS A 112 -0.86 4.09 1.79
C HIS A 112 0.28 4.88 1.15
N PHE A 113 0.17 5.09 -0.15
CA PHE A 113 1.16 5.77 -0.96
C PHE A 113 0.51 6.75 -1.93
N THR A 114 1.20 7.84 -2.22
CA THR A 114 0.85 8.80 -3.27
C THR A 114 2.02 8.91 -4.23
N PRO A 115 1.80 9.15 -5.53
CA PRO A 115 2.85 9.58 -6.44
C PRO A 115 3.62 10.79 -5.87
N GLU A 116 4.95 10.77 -6.02
CA GLU A 116 5.81 11.92 -5.69
C GLU A 116 5.61 13.08 -6.67
N GLN A 117 5.35 12.74 -7.94
CA GLN A 117 5.07 13.69 -9.00
C GLN A 117 3.58 13.63 -9.35
N GLU A 118 2.97 14.81 -9.48
CA GLU A 118 1.58 14.91 -9.91
C GLU A 118 1.43 14.34 -11.33
N CYS A 119 0.63 13.30 -11.46
CA CYS A 119 0.33 12.69 -12.74
C CYS A 119 -1.02 13.20 -13.24
N LEU A 120 -0.97 14.08 -14.24
CA LEU A 120 -2.14 14.54 -14.97
C LEU A 120 -2.02 14.05 -16.40
N SER A 121 -2.80 13.01 -16.71
CA SER A 121 -2.88 12.49 -18.07
C SER A 121 -4.13 12.99 -18.76
N LEU A 122 -4.01 13.20 -20.06
CA LEU A 122 -5.08 13.48 -21.01
C LEU A 122 -5.48 12.15 -21.66
N PRO A 123 -6.40 11.37 -21.08
CA PRO A 123 -6.92 10.18 -21.76
C PRO A 123 -7.90 10.63 -22.85
N SER A 124 -7.41 11.17 -23.96
CA SER A 124 -8.22 11.15 -25.18
C SER A 124 -8.30 9.70 -25.63
N ASP A 125 -9.46 9.08 -25.43
CA ASP A 125 -9.83 7.73 -25.92
C ASP A 125 -9.11 6.54 -25.27
N VAL A 126 -9.01 6.49 -23.94
CA VAL A 126 -8.46 5.32 -23.24
C VAL A 126 -9.46 4.16 -23.25
N ALA A 127 -9.10 3.09 -23.94
CA ALA A 127 -9.86 1.84 -24.00
C ALA A 127 -9.56 0.92 -22.81
N ARG A 128 -8.32 0.92 -22.33
CA ARG A 128 -7.86 0.03 -21.27
C ARG A 128 -6.71 0.66 -20.50
N THR A 129 -6.76 0.55 -19.18
CA THR A 129 -5.65 0.94 -18.30
C THR A 129 -5.04 -0.30 -17.66
N HIS A 130 -3.73 -0.46 -17.76
CA HIS A 130 -2.97 -1.52 -17.10
C HIS A 130 -2.11 -0.89 -16.01
N ILE A 131 -2.21 -1.40 -14.79
CA ILE A 131 -1.38 -0.96 -13.65
C ILE A 131 -0.44 -2.08 -13.26
N LYS A 132 0.81 -1.73 -12.97
CA LYS A 132 1.80 -2.61 -12.37
C LYS A 132 2.41 -1.94 -11.14
N LEU A 133 2.53 -2.69 -10.05
CA LEU A 133 3.34 -2.30 -8.90
C LEU A 133 4.76 -2.78 -9.15
N VAL A 134 5.69 -1.84 -9.16
CA VAL A 134 7.12 -2.08 -9.35
C VAL A 134 7.84 -1.84 -8.04
N VAL A 135 8.73 -2.76 -7.70
CA VAL A 135 9.65 -2.63 -6.58
C VAL A 135 11.06 -2.47 -7.15
N THR A 136 11.77 -1.44 -6.73
CA THR A 136 13.20 -1.28 -7.04
C THR A 136 14.01 -1.65 -5.81
N TYR A 137 14.96 -2.56 -5.98
CA TYR A 137 15.89 -3.00 -4.94
C TYR A 137 17.28 -3.22 -5.55
N ASP A 138 18.29 -2.56 -4.98
CA ASP A 138 19.69 -2.70 -5.43
C ASP A 138 19.93 -2.37 -6.92
N GLY A 139 19.18 -1.40 -7.46
CA GLY A 139 19.25 -1.01 -8.86
C GLY A 139 18.45 -1.90 -9.83
N TRP A 140 17.85 -2.98 -9.34
CA TRP A 140 16.96 -3.85 -10.11
C TRP A 140 15.51 -3.50 -9.89
N GLU A 141 14.70 -3.60 -10.97
CA GLU A 141 13.26 -3.37 -10.94
C GLU A 141 12.51 -4.69 -11.12
N TYR A 142 11.52 -4.91 -10.25
CA TYR A 142 10.70 -6.11 -10.27
C TYR A 142 9.23 -5.73 -10.30
N VAL A 143 8.48 -6.24 -11.28
CA VAL A 143 7.02 -6.18 -11.25
C VAL A 143 6.54 -7.20 -10.22
N VAL A 144 5.89 -6.76 -9.16
CA VAL A 144 5.43 -7.65 -8.08
C VAL A 144 3.92 -7.89 -8.11
N TYR A 145 3.19 -7.03 -8.82
CA TYR A 145 1.77 -7.18 -9.06
C TYR A 145 1.38 -6.46 -10.34
N GLU A 146 0.46 -7.04 -11.11
CA GLU A 146 -0.12 -6.39 -12.29
C GLU A 146 -1.62 -6.64 -12.38
N ARG A 147 -2.37 -5.62 -12.84
CA ARG A 147 -3.81 -5.75 -13.09
C ARG A 147 -4.32 -4.78 -14.14
N LYS A 148 -5.28 -5.22 -14.94
CA LYS A 148 -6.05 -4.35 -15.82
C LYS A 148 -7.13 -3.66 -14.98
N LEU A 149 -7.14 -2.33 -14.96
CA LEU A 149 -8.23 -1.59 -14.34
C LEU A 149 -9.50 -1.76 -15.15
N ARG A 150 -10.60 -1.84 -14.42
CA ARG A 150 -11.93 -1.94 -14.98
C ARG A 150 -12.32 -0.58 -15.55
N THR A 151 -12.76 -0.57 -16.80
CA THR A 151 -13.33 0.61 -17.47
C THR A 151 -14.84 0.48 -17.65
N ASP A 152 -15.41 -0.69 -17.36
CA ASP A 152 -16.84 -0.98 -17.50
C ASP A 152 -17.42 -1.57 -16.20
N ALA A 153 -18.53 -0.99 -15.76
CA ALA A 153 -19.31 -1.42 -14.60
C ALA A 153 -19.91 -2.82 -14.77
N SER A 154 -20.09 -3.30 -16.01
CA SER A 154 -20.63 -4.63 -16.34
C SER A 154 -19.70 -5.80 -15.97
N GLN A 155 -18.41 -5.53 -15.78
CA GLN A 155 -17.43 -6.54 -15.37
C GLN A 155 -17.70 -7.03 -13.92
N PRO A 156 -17.28 -8.24 -13.54
CA PRO A 156 -17.45 -8.72 -12.17
C PRO A 156 -16.64 -7.87 -11.17
N PRO A 157 -17.18 -7.58 -9.96
CA PRO A 157 -16.50 -6.79 -8.91
C PRO A 157 -15.06 -7.26 -8.69
N GLU A 158 -14.17 -6.30 -8.40
CA GLU A 158 -12.78 -6.65 -8.05
C GLU A 158 -12.79 -7.65 -6.88
N ASP A 159 -11.86 -8.60 -6.91
CA ASP A 159 -11.69 -9.56 -5.84
C ASP A 159 -11.43 -8.80 -4.52
N ARG A 160 -12.15 -9.17 -3.46
CA ARG A 160 -11.98 -8.54 -2.14
C ARG A 160 -10.57 -8.76 -1.59
N ASP A 161 -9.87 -9.77 -2.10
CA ASP A 161 -8.52 -10.13 -1.69
C ASP A 161 -7.41 -9.49 -2.53
N THR A 162 -7.71 -8.53 -3.43
CA THR A 162 -6.66 -7.88 -4.22
C THR A 162 -5.60 -7.18 -3.33
N PRO A 163 -4.30 -7.42 -3.57
CA PRO A 163 -3.22 -6.84 -2.76
C PRO A 163 -2.98 -5.36 -3.01
N LEU A 164 -3.51 -4.81 -4.10
CA LEU A 164 -3.31 -3.44 -4.54
C LEU A 164 -4.65 -2.79 -4.87
N LEU A 165 -4.96 -1.70 -4.18
CA LEU A 165 -6.12 -0.84 -4.44
C LEU A 165 -5.61 0.52 -4.92
N VAL A 166 -6.12 0.99 -6.05
CA VAL A 166 -5.74 2.29 -6.61
C VAL A 166 -6.98 3.16 -6.70
N THR A 167 -6.96 4.29 -6.03
CA THR A 167 -8.00 5.31 -6.18
C THR A 167 -7.71 6.12 -7.43
N VAL A 168 -8.67 6.13 -8.35
CA VAL A 168 -8.60 6.89 -9.59
C VAL A 168 -9.59 8.04 -9.48
N VAL A 169 -9.13 9.26 -9.75
CA VAL A 169 -10.00 10.43 -9.82
C VAL A 169 -9.96 10.99 -11.23
N GLU A 170 -11.12 11.03 -11.86
CA GLU A 170 -11.34 11.66 -13.17
C GLU A 170 -12.01 13.02 -12.94
N PHE A 171 -11.49 14.07 -13.58
CA PHE A 171 -12.05 15.40 -13.42
C PHE A 171 -11.89 16.23 -14.69
N GLU A 172 -12.82 17.15 -14.91
CA GLU A 172 -12.74 18.12 -16.00
C GLU A 172 -11.95 19.33 -15.53
N SER A 173 -10.82 19.60 -16.17
CA SER A 173 -10.10 20.85 -15.98
C SER A 173 -10.71 21.94 -16.86
N THR A 174 -11.12 23.03 -16.23
CA THR A 174 -11.46 24.28 -16.91
C THR A 174 -10.21 25.10 -17.25
N ALA A 175 -9.02 24.63 -16.87
CA ALA A 175 -7.77 25.33 -17.05
C ALA A 175 -7.12 24.92 -18.38
N LEU A 176 -7.60 25.51 -19.48
CA LEU A 176 -6.78 25.97 -20.61
C LEU A 176 -7.71 26.59 -21.67
N VAL A 177 -8.01 27.87 -21.50
CA VAL A 177 -8.43 28.74 -22.60
C VAL A 177 -7.17 28.96 -23.47
N ILE A 178 -6.75 27.94 -24.25
CA ILE A 178 -5.76 28.12 -25.31
C ILE A 178 -6.48 28.85 -26.43
N GLY A 179 -6.42 30.19 -26.39
CA GLY A 179 -7.23 31.03 -27.26
C GLY A 179 -8.72 30.92 -26.94
N HIS A 180 -9.55 31.72 -27.62
CA HIS A 180 -10.98 31.92 -27.36
C HIS A 180 -11.88 30.68 -27.58
N LEU A 181 -11.32 29.47 -27.56
CA LEU A 181 -11.89 28.21 -28.01
C LEU A 181 -12.51 27.34 -26.91
N GLY A 182 -12.40 27.72 -25.63
CA GLY A 182 -13.13 27.07 -24.53
C GLY A 182 -12.98 25.54 -24.50
N ILE A 183 -11.75 25.03 -24.63
CA ILE A 183 -11.49 23.59 -24.67
C ILE A 183 -11.64 23.01 -23.27
N ARG A 184 -12.59 22.09 -23.13
CA ARG A 184 -12.79 21.28 -21.92
C ARG A 184 -11.90 20.07 -21.98
N VAL A 185 -11.11 19.85 -20.93
CA VAL A 185 -10.09 18.81 -20.91
C VAL A 185 -10.38 17.84 -19.77
N GLN A 186 -10.60 16.57 -20.10
CA GLN A 186 -10.72 15.51 -19.10
C GLN A 186 -9.32 15.05 -18.67
N LEU A 187 -9.10 15.03 -17.36
CA LEU A 187 -7.85 14.60 -16.73
C LEU A 187 -8.11 13.41 -15.80
N VAL A 188 -7.09 12.56 -15.68
CA VAL A 188 -7.08 11.43 -14.74
C VAL A 188 -5.84 11.51 -13.85
N SER A 189 -6.06 11.23 -12.56
CA SER A 189 -5.03 11.18 -11.52
C SER A 189 -5.18 9.94 -10.63
N TYR A 190 -4.08 9.54 -10.01
CA TYR A 190 -3.97 8.39 -9.09
C TYR A 190 -3.53 8.86 -7.70
N PRO A 191 -4.36 9.64 -6.99
CA PRO A 191 -3.93 10.32 -5.76
C PRO A 191 -3.55 9.37 -4.63
N THR A 192 -4.08 8.14 -4.60
CA THR A 192 -3.76 7.18 -3.54
C THR A 192 -3.65 5.75 -4.07
N VAL A 193 -2.61 5.05 -3.61
CA VAL A 193 -2.34 3.64 -3.84
C VAL A 193 -2.27 2.97 -2.47
N SER A 194 -3.13 1.99 -2.21
CA SER A 194 -3.13 1.22 -0.97
C SER A 194 -2.70 -0.20 -1.23
N ILE A 195 -1.70 -0.65 -0.49
CA ILE A 195 -1.07 -1.96 -0.66
C ILE A 195 -1.29 -2.73 0.62
N ARG A 196 -1.78 -3.97 0.53
CA ARG A 196 -1.91 -4.84 1.70
C ARG A 196 -0.55 -5.04 2.38
N LYS A 197 -0.52 -4.92 3.71
CA LYS A 197 0.73 -4.99 4.47
C LYS A 197 1.38 -6.36 4.38
N ASP A 198 0.60 -7.42 4.54
CA ASP A 198 1.09 -8.79 4.49
C ASP A 198 1.72 -9.14 3.12
N PHE A 199 1.09 -8.68 2.04
CA PHE A 199 1.66 -8.80 0.70
C PHE A 199 2.99 -8.05 0.57
N LEU A 200 3.04 -6.76 0.96
CA LEU A 200 4.26 -5.97 0.78
C LEU A 200 5.40 -6.44 1.71
N ASP A 201 5.07 -6.84 2.94
CA ASP A 201 6.03 -7.34 3.92
C ASP A 201 6.63 -8.69 3.45
N ASP A 202 5.85 -9.56 2.81
CA ASP A 202 6.38 -10.80 2.19
C ASP A 202 7.36 -10.48 1.04
N ILE A 203 6.99 -9.56 0.16
CA ILE A 203 7.84 -9.14 -0.97
C ILE A 203 9.17 -8.57 -0.47
N ASP A 204 9.15 -7.70 0.54
CA ASP A 204 10.39 -7.17 1.13
C ASP A 204 11.23 -8.25 1.79
N PHE A 205 10.60 -9.13 2.57
CA PHE A 205 11.30 -10.23 3.22
C PHE A 205 12.02 -11.09 2.18
N ARG A 206 11.34 -11.48 1.11
CA ARG A 206 11.89 -12.31 0.03
C ARG A 206 13.02 -11.61 -0.73
N LEU A 207 12.85 -10.34 -1.10
CA LEU A 207 13.88 -9.55 -1.78
C LEU A 207 15.14 -9.37 -0.94
N ARG A 208 15.00 -9.21 0.38
CA ARG A 208 16.14 -9.07 1.28
C ARG A 208 16.82 -10.41 1.58
N ALA A 209 16.04 -11.49 1.66
CA ALA A 209 16.56 -12.81 1.96
C ALA A 209 17.32 -13.41 0.77
N ASP A 210 16.80 -13.25 -0.45
CA ASP A 210 17.37 -13.85 -1.66
C ASP A 210 17.10 -13.01 -2.93
N PRO A 211 17.82 -11.89 -3.12
CA PRO A 211 17.59 -10.99 -4.26
C PRO A 211 17.92 -11.62 -5.62
N GLU A 212 18.93 -12.48 -5.68
CA GLU A 212 19.40 -13.10 -6.94
C GLU A 212 18.37 -14.07 -7.53
N ASN A 213 17.61 -14.76 -6.67
CA ASN A 213 16.57 -15.69 -7.11
C ASN A 213 15.16 -15.10 -7.09
N PHE A 214 14.99 -13.85 -6.63
CA PHE A 214 13.68 -13.21 -6.64
C PHE A 214 13.23 -12.95 -8.09
N LYS A 215 12.12 -13.57 -8.47
CA LYS A 215 11.48 -13.38 -9.78
C LYS A 215 10.20 -12.59 -9.60
N GLY A 216 10.14 -11.42 -10.22
CA GLY A 216 8.89 -10.70 -10.42
C GLY A 216 8.00 -11.40 -11.45
N ILE A 217 6.87 -10.77 -11.76
CA ILE A 217 6.00 -11.15 -12.86
C ILE A 217 6.71 -10.76 -14.16
N LEU A 218 6.98 -11.75 -15.01
CA LEU A 218 7.43 -11.51 -16.38
C LEU A 218 6.20 -11.14 -17.20
N SER A 219 6.13 -9.89 -17.66
CA SER A 219 4.99 -9.34 -18.40
C SER A 219 5.38 -8.87 -19.78
#